data_AF-A0A951UN22-F1
#
_entry.id   AF-A0A951UN22-F1
#
_cell.length_a   1.000
_cell.length_b   1.000
_cell.length_c   1.000
_cell.angle_alpha   90.00
_cell.angle_beta   90.00
_cell.angle_gamma   90.00
#
_symmetry.space_group_name_H-M   'P 1'
#
loop_
_entity.id
_entity.type
_entity.pdbx_description
1 polymer ?
#
loop_
_entity_poly.entity_id
_entity_poly.type
_entity_poly.pdbx_seq_one_letter_code
_entity_poly.pdbx_strand_id
1 'polypeptide(L)'
;MKPIAQSLLRIFLLIFFTANGYILLSGSVCFWLSNQQDDLSPQQTRLFDTCTSTWTQGTTQIFTLLDNNILKLLQAEKDGKK
;
A
#
# COMPACT_ATOMS: atom_id res chain seq x y z
N MET A 1 0.54 -20.19 -24.39
CA MET A 1 0.51 -19.96 -22.92
C MET A 1 1.21 -18.67 -22.44
N LYS A 2 2.20 -18.12 -23.16
CA LYS A 2 2.92 -16.88 -22.74
C LYS A 2 2.13 -15.54 -22.72
N PRO A 3 1.14 -15.26 -23.60
CA PRO A 3 0.54 -13.93 -23.66
C PRO A 3 -0.39 -13.60 -22.49
N ILE A 4 -1.07 -14.62 -21.93
CA ILE A 4 -2.00 -14.44 -20.81
C ILE A 4 -1.25 -14.03 -19.53
N ALA A 5 -0.13 -14.70 -19.23
CA ALA A 5 0.69 -14.39 -18.06
C ALA A 5 1.23 -12.94 -18.10
N GLN A 6 1.63 -12.47 -19.28
CA GLN A 6 2.14 -11.11 -19.45
C GLN A 6 1.05 -10.04 -19.28
N SER A 7 -0.17 -10.30 -19.77
CA SER A 7 -1.32 -9.41 -19.56
C SER A 7 -1.72 -9.36 -18.09
N LEU A 8 -1.75 -10.49 -17.40
CA LEU A 8 -2.05 -10.55 -15.96
C LEU A 8 -1.01 -9.79 -15.13
N LEU A 9 0.28 -9.92 -15.46
CA LEU A 9 1.34 -9.16 -14.79
C LEU A 9 1.15 -7.64 -14.96
N ARG A 10 0.79 -7.18 -16.16
CA ARG A 10 0.54 -5.74 -16.41
C ARG A 10 -0.66 -5.23 -15.61
N ILE A 11 -1.75 -5.99 -15.58
CA ILE A 11 -2.94 -5.65 -14.77
C ILE A 11 -2.58 -5.61 -13.29
N PHE A 12 -1.84 -6.59 -12.80
CA PHE A 12 -1.36 -6.62 -11.42
C PHE A 12 -0.52 -5.38 -11.10
N LEU A 13 0.47 -5.05 -11.93
CA LEU A 13 1.33 -3.88 -11.72
C LEU A 13 0.51 -2.60 -11.70
N LEU A 14 -0.45 -2.44 -12.63
CA LEU A 14 -1.34 -1.28 -12.64
C LEU A 14 -2.12 -1.15 -11.33
N ILE A 15 -2.80 -2.22 -10.90
CA ILE A 15 -3.58 -2.23 -9.66
C ILE A 15 -2.67 -1.95 -8.46
N PHE A 16 -1.50 -2.58 -8.42
CA PHE A 16 -0.53 -2.41 -7.35
C PHE A 16 -0.06 -0.95 -7.25
N PHE A 17 0.38 -0.34 -8.35
CA PHE A 17 0.83 1.04 -8.35
C PHE A 17 -0.30 2.03 -8.05
N THR A 18 -1.50 1.79 -8.59
CA THR A 18 -2.68 2.61 -8.27
C THR A 18 -3.01 2.55 -6.78
N ALA A 19 -3.07 1.34 -6.19
CA ALA A 19 -3.34 1.18 -4.76
C ALA A 19 -2.27 1.85 -3.90
N ASN A 20 -0.99 1.63 -4.20
CA ASN A 20 0.12 2.28 -3.48
C ASN A 20 0.07 3.81 -3.64
N GLY A 21 -0.31 4.32 -4.82
CA GLY A 21 -0.51 5.75 -5.05
C GLY A 21 -1.56 6.35 -4.11
N TYR A 22 -2.73 5.70 -3.98
CA TYR A 22 -3.76 6.14 -3.05
C TYR A 22 -3.32 6.05 -1.58
N ILE A 23 -2.59 5.01 -1.21
CA ILE A 23 -2.05 4.85 0.15
C ILE A 23 -1.09 6.00 0.45
N LEU A 24 -0.10 6.25 -0.40
CA LEU A 24 0.88 7.34 -0.22
C LEU A 24 0.21 8.72 -0.18
N LEU A 25 -0.76 8.97 -1.06
CA LEU A 25 -1.54 10.20 -1.07
C LEU A 25 -2.33 10.36 0.24
N SER A 26 -2.97 9.30 0.73
CA SER A 26 -3.70 9.34 2.00
C SER A 26 -2.78 9.68 3.18
N GLY A 27 -1.58 9.09 3.24
CA GLY A 27 -0.57 9.42 4.25
C GLY A 27 -0.10 10.88 4.15
N SER A 28 0.08 11.38 2.93
CA SER A 28 0.48 12.78 2.68
C SER A 28 -0.58 13.77 3.13
N VAL A 29 -1.87 13.47 2.87
CA VAL A 29 -3.00 14.28 3.36
C VAL A 29 -3.07 14.26 4.88
N CYS A 30 -2.88 13.09 5.51
CA CYS A 30 -2.82 12.99 6.97
C CYS A 30 -1.70 13.87 7.53
N PHE A 31 -0.49 13.73 6.98
CA PHE A 31 0.67 14.50 7.41
C PHE A 31 0.46 16.02 7.23
N TRP A 32 -0.20 16.43 6.16
CA TRP A 32 -0.51 17.84 5.93
C TRP A 32 -1.54 18.37 6.92
N LEU A 33 -2.64 17.64 7.16
CA LEU A 33 -3.70 18.04 8.08
C LEU A 33 -3.28 17.95 9.55
N SER A 34 -2.37 17.05 9.93
CA SER A 34 -1.84 16.98 11.29
C SER A 34 -1.08 18.25 11.69
N ASN A 35 -0.55 18.99 10.71
CA ASN A 35 0.08 20.30 10.97
C ASN A 35 -0.95 21.43 11.22
N GLN A 36 -2.24 21.16 11.03
CA GLN A 36 -3.34 22.12 11.20
C GLN A 36 -4.34 21.66 12.28
N GLN A 37 -3.93 20.75 13.17
CA GLN A 37 -4.83 19.98 14.02
C GLN A 37 -5.72 20.82 14.94
N ASP A 38 -5.28 22.01 15.34
CA ASP A 38 -6.03 22.91 16.21
C ASP A 38 -7.16 23.68 15.49
N ASP A 39 -7.22 23.67 14.15
CA ASP A 39 -8.14 24.49 13.35
C ASP A 39 -8.79 23.73 12.17
N LEU A 40 -8.98 22.42 12.34
CA LEU A 40 -9.62 21.58 11.31
C LEU A 40 -11.13 21.84 11.24
N SER A 41 -11.62 22.19 10.06
CA SER A 41 -13.06 22.17 9.78
C SER A 41 -13.65 20.75 9.86
N PRO A 42 -14.96 20.58 10.11
CA PRO A 42 -15.58 19.25 10.17
C PRO A 42 -15.41 18.40 8.89
N GLN A 43 -15.25 19.04 7.73
CA GLN A 43 -14.95 18.38 6.47
C GLN A 43 -13.51 17.86 6.45
N GLN A 44 -12.56 18.67 6.93
CA GLN A 44 -11.16 18.27 7.03
C GLN A 44 -10.95 17.16 8.08
N THR A 45 -11.67 17.19 9.20
CA THR A 45 -11.64 16.10 10.19
C THR A 45 -12.09 14.78 9.56
N ARG A 46 -13.22 14.79 8.82
CA ARG A 46 -13.70 13.57 8.12
C ARG A 46 -12.71 13.08 7.06
N LEU A 47 -12.08 14.00 6.34
CA LEU A 47 -11.04 13.65 5.38
C LEU A 47 -9.83 13.04 6.09
N PHE A 48 -9.39 13.63 7.19
CA PHE A 48 -8.29 13.13 8.02
C PHE A 48 -8.55 11.72 8.53
N ASP A 49 -9.74 11.45 9.08
CA ASP A 49 -10.12 10.12 9.56
C ASP A 49 -10.12 9.08 8.42
N THR A 50 -10.70 9.45 7.27
CA THR A 50 -10.77 8.58 6.08
C THR A 50 -9.37 8.27 5.54
N CYS A 51 -8.53 9.29 5.43
CA CYS A 51 -7.16 9.13 4.97
C CYS A 51 -6.33 8.33 5.97
N THR A 52 -6.53 8.52 7.27
CA THR A 52 -5.82 7.78 8.33
C THR A 52 -6.17 6.30 8.30
N SER A 53 -7.47 5.98 8.13
CA SER A 53 -7.94 4.61 7.95
C SER A 53 -7.32 3.97 6.70
N THR A 54 -7.32 4.69 5.57
CA THR A 54 -6.75 4.21 4.30
C THR A 54 -5.26 3.95 4.41
N TRP A 55 -4.52 4.88 5.01
CA TRP A 55 -3.08 4.77 5.26
C TRP A 55 -2.76 3.56 6.14
N THR A 56 -3.44 3.43 7.27
CA THR A 56 -3.19 2.36 8.25
C THR A 56 -3.52 0.98 7.67
N GLN A 57 -4.68 0.83 7.05
CA GLN A 57 -5.08 -0.43 6.43
C GLN A 57 -4.16 -0.78 5.25
N GLY A 58 -3.84 0.19 4.39
CA GLY A 58 -3.01 0.00 3.21
C GLY A 58 -1.58 -0.41 3.56
N THR A 59 -0.93 0.30 4.48
CA THR A 59 0.42 -0.03 4.95
C THR A 59 0.46 -1.41 5.62
N THR A 60 -0.53 -1.72 6.46
CA THR A 60 -0.64 -3.06 7.08
C THR A 60 -0.70 -4.18 6.03
N GLN A 61 -1.52 -4.01 4.98
CA GLN A 61 -1.61 -5.00 3.91
C GLN A 61 -0.32 -5.13 3.11
N ILE A 62 0.35 -4.01 2.79
CA ILE A 62 1.66 -4.04 2.11
C ILE A 62 2.68 -4.79 2.96
N PHE A 63 2.82 -4.47 4.25
CA PHE A 63 3.76 -5.17 5.13
C PHE A 63 3.40 -6.65 5.32
N THR A 64 2.11 -6.99 5.39
CA THR A 64 1.66 -8.39 5.43
C THR A 64 2.03 -9.15 4.15
N LEU A 65 1.88 -8.52 2.97
CA LEU A 65 2.30 -9.11 1.71
C LEU A 65 3.82 -9.27 1.64
N LEU A 66 4.57 -8.30 2.15
CA LEU A 66 6.03 -8.37 2.24
C LEU A 66 6.45 -9.50 3.18
N ASP A 67 5.92 -9.60 4.39
CA ASP A 67 6.27 -10.65 5.35
C ASP A 67 6.00 -12.06 4.78
N ASN A 68 4.81 -12.28 4.22
CA ASN A 68 4.43 -13.55 3.61
C ASN A 68 5.26 -13.93 2.38
N ASN A 69 5.81 -12.94 1.64
CA ASN A 69 6.64 -13.19 0.46
C ASN A 69 8.14 -13.20 0.76
N ILE A 70 8.62 -12.42 1.74
CA ILE A 70 10.01 -12.41 2.20
C ILE A 70 10.36 -13.76 2.81
N LEU A 71 9.49 -14.33 3.64
CA LEU A 71 9.70 -15.68 4.18
C LEU A 71 9.77 -16.74 3.08
N LYS A 72 8.95 -16.62 2.03
CA LYS A 72 8.98 -17.53 0.87
C LYS A 72 10.22 -17.32 -0.01
N LEU A 73 10.64 -16.09 -0.23
CA LEU A 73 11.84 -15.76 -1.02
C LEU A 73 13.11 -16.20 -0.30
N LEU A 74 13.20 -16.01 1.02
CA LEU A 74 14.33 -16.47 1.84
C LEU A 74 14.42 -18.00 1.89
N GLN A 75 13.28 -18.70 1.94
CA GLN A 75 13.26 -20.16 1.85
C GLN A 75 13.67 -20.65 0.45
N ALA A 76 13.17 -20.03 -0.61
CA ALA A 76 13.53 -20.39 -1.99
C ALA A 76 15.03 -20.14 -2.29
N GLU A 77 15.63 -19.07 -1.76
CA GLU A 77 17.08 -18.83 -1.89
C GLU A 77 17.90 -19.89 -1.12
N LYS A 78 17.43 -20.30 0.06
CA LYS A 78 18.08 -21.34 0.88
C LYS A 78 18.04 -22.71 0.21
N ASP A 79 16.94 -23.05 -0.46
CA ASP A 79 16.78 -24.33 -1.14
C ASP A 79 17.41 -24.37 -2.54
N GLY A 80 17.56 -23.23 -3.21
CA GLY A 80 18.27 -23.09 -4.50
C GLY A 80 19.80 -23.10 -4.41
N LYS A 81 20.37 -23.13 -3.19
CA LYS A 81 21.82 -23.26 -2.92
C LYS A 81 22.24 -24.71 -2.58
N LYS A 82 21.43 -25.71 -2.94
CA LYS A 82 21.81 -27.13 -2.85
C LYS A 82 22.25 -27.68 -4.20
#